data_AF-A0A9J5Y1R8-F1
#
_entry.id   AF-A0A9J5Y1R8-F1
#
_cell.length_a   1.000
_cell.length_b   1.000
_cell.length_c   1.000
_cell.angle_alpha   90.00
_cell.angle_beta   90.00
_cell.angle_gamma   90.00
#
_symmetry.space_group_name_H-M   'P 1'
#
loop_
_entity.id
_entity.type
_entity.pdbx_description
1 polymer ?
#
loop_
_entity_poly.entity_id
_entity_poly.type
_entity_poly.pdbx_seq_one_letter_code
_entity_poly.pdbx_strand_id
1 'polypeptide(L)'
;MEILKTMLGCEVGALSTIYLGLPLGAKSMSMEIWNGVIEKCEKKLARWKSQYLSMGGRLTLINYVLDALPTYMMSLFPIPPGIINRLDSIRRKFLWQGNKDRFEGLGIKNLKNQSKALRMIWLWEYSNENRSLWVRVLKAKYEENDNWMIKEVTTPYGVSLWKSIRILWNEFKVNTIVKVADGVKTVIWKDD
;
A
#
# COMPACT_ATOMS: atom_id res chain seq x y z
N MET A 1 -13.30 -0.47 -26.55
CA MET A 1 -12.94 -1.91 -26.59
C MET A 1 -13.87 -2.70 -27.50
N GLU A 2 -15.17 -2.42 -27.52
CA GLU A 2 -16.11 -3.15 -28.40
C GLU A 2 -15.87 -2.91 -29.90
N ILE A 3 -15.54 -1.68 -30.31
CA ILE A 3 -15.24 -1.37 -31.73
C ILE A 3 -14.01 -2.16 -32.24
N LEU A 4 -12.97 -2.27 -31.42
CA LEU A 4 -11.75 -3.05 -31.75
C LEU A 4 -12.03 -4.56 -31.78
N LYS A 5 -12.91 -5.06 -30.91
CA LYS A 5 -13.37 -6.45 -30.89
C LYS A 5 -14.01 -6.82 -32.24
N THR A 6 -14.94 -5.98 -32.70
CA THR A 6 -15.66 -6.21 -33.96
C THR A 6 -14.75 -6.13 -35.19
N MET A 7 -13.75 -5.25 -35.17
CA MET A 7 -12.79 -5.10 -36.27
C MET A 7 -11.78 -6.24 -36.37
N LEU A 8 -11.35 -6.80 -35.24
CA LEU A 8 -10.30 -7.82 -35.20
C LEU A 8 -10.84 -9.26 -35.14
N GLY A 9 -12.14 -9.45 -34.90
CA GLY A 9 -12.76 -10.77 -34.76
C GLY A 9 -12.31 -11.54 -33.51
N CYS A 10 -11.58 -10.90 -32.60
CA CYS A 10 -11.05 -11.53 -31.39
C CYS A 10 -12.03 -11.39 -30.22
N GLU A 11 -12.09 -12.39 -29.35
CA GLU A 11 -12.78 -12.26 -28.07
C GLU A 11 -11.97 -11.40 -27.08
N VAL A 12 -12.66 -10.62 -26.25
CA VAL A 12 -12.00 -9.82 -25.20
C VAL A 12 -11.68 -10.77 -24.05
N GLY A 13 -10.42 -11.18 -23.94
CA GLY A 13 -9.93 -11.95 -22.81
C GLY A 13 -9.95 -11.13 -21.52
N ALA A 14 -10.37 -11.74 -20.41
CA ALA A 14 -10.22 -11.18 -19.07
C ALA A 14 -8.87 -11.63 -18.48
N LEU A 15 -8.09 -10.69 -17.95
CA LEU A 15 -6.76 -10.98 -17.39
C LEU A 15 -6.87 -11.43 -15.93
N SER A 16 -7.60 -12.51 -15.64
CA SER A 16 -7.94 -12.97 -14.29
C SER A 16 -6.81 -13.72 -13.54
N THR A 17 -5.54 -13.45 -13.86
CA THR A 17 -4.40 -14.12 -13.24
C THR A 17 -4.09 -13.52 -11.87
N ILE A 18 -3.84 -14.35 -10.85
CA ILE A 18 -3.44 -13.91 -9.51
C ILE A 18 -1.91 -13.85 -9.44
N TYR A 19 -1.34 -12.67 -9.23
CA TYR A 19 0.09 -12.47 -9.04
C TYR A 19 0.38 -12.00 -7.62
N LEU A 20 1.20 -12.75 -6.87
CA LEU A 20 1.53 -12.46 -5.46
C LEU A 20 0.30 -12.20 -4.58
N GLY A 21 -0.82 -12.87 -4.88
CA GLY A 21 -2.09 -12.71 -4.17
C GLY A 21 -2.97 -11.53 -4.63
N LEU A 22 -2.55 -10.77 -5.64
CA LEU A 22 -3.34 -9.72 -6.29
C LEU A 22 -3.93 -10.24 -7.61
N PRO A 23 -5.26 -10.22 -7.80
CA PRO A 23 -5.83 -10.45 -9.12
C PRO A 23 -5.42 -9.31 -10.07
N LEU A 24 -4.67 -9.64 -11.11
CA LEU A 24 -4.36 -8.73 -12.20
C LEU A 24 -5.67 -8.35 -12.91
N GLY A 25 -5.77 -7.12 -13.42
CA GLY A 25 -7.00 -6.62 -14.06
C GLY A 25 -8.16 -6.26 -13.14
N ALA A 26 -8.06 -6.49 -11.83
CA ALA A 26 -9.08 -6.02 -10.88
C ALA A 26 -9.11 -4.49 -10.79
N LYS A 27 -10.29 -3.92 -10.48
CA LYS A 27 -10.41 -2.48 -10.23
C LYS A 27 -9.55 -2.10 -9.03
N SER A 28 -8.61 -1.19 -9.26
CA SER A 28 -7.82 -0.51 -8.23
C SER A 28 -8.75 0.01 -7.14
N MET A 29 -8.53 -0.42 -5.89
CA MET A 29 -9.38 -0.17 -4.70
C MET A 29 -10.63 -1.05 -4.51
N SER A 30 -10.84 -2.12 -5.28
CA SER A 30 -11.93 -3.06 -4.98
C SER A 30 -11.75 -3.69 -3.59
N MET A 31 -12.83 -3.73 -2.82
CA MET A 31 -12.88 -4.40 -1.51
C MET A 31 -12.60 -5.91 -1.66
N GLU A 32 -12.90 -6.47 -2.83
CA GLU A 32 -12.71 -7.88 -3.15
C GLU A 32 -11.24 -8.30 -3.10
N ILE A 33 -10.33 -7.41 -3.50
CA ILE A 33 -8.87 -7.66 -3.44
C ILE A 33 -8.44 -7.91 -1.99
N TRP A 34 -9.02 -7.16 -1.05
CA TRP A 34 -8.68 -7.23 0.37
C TRP A 34 -9.35 -8.40 1.09
N ASN A 35 -10.49 -8.90 0.59
CA ASN A 35 -11.18 -10.04 1.19
C ASN A 35 -10.27 -11.27 1.24
N GLY A 36 -9.54 -11.58 0.15
CA GLY A 36 -8.62 -12.71 0.13
C GLY A 36 -7.46 -12.57 1.14
N VAL A 37 -7.04 -11.35 1.46
CA VAL A 37 -6.04 -11.09 2.52
C VAL A 37 -6.65 -11.30 3.90
N ILE A 38 -7.85 -10.77 4.13
CA ILE A 38 -8.58 -10.93 5.40
C ILE A 38 -8.78 -12.42 5.70
N GLU A 39 -9.29 -13.19 4.75
CA GLU A 39 -9.54 -14.62 4.92
C GLU A 39 -8.26 -15.39 5.26
N LYS A 40 -7.13 -15.04 4.62
CA LYS A 40 -5.82 -15.63 4.95
C LYS A 40 -5.38 -15.27 6.37
N CYS A 41 -5.57 -14.02 6.79
CA CYS A 41 -5.27 -13.57 8.14
C CYS A 41 -6.12 -14.32 9.19
N GLU A 42 -7.43 -14.41 8.96
CA GLU A 42 -8.36 -15.14 9.84
C GLU A 42 -7.99 -16.62 9.91
N LYS A 43 -7.76 -17.27 8.76
CA LYS A 43 -7.39 -18.69 8.71
C LYS A 43 -6.05 -18.96 9.41
N LYS A 44 -5.06 -18.05 9.29
CA LYS A 44 -3.79 -18.18 10.01
C LYS A 44 -3.98 -18.03 11.52
N LEU A 45 -4.76 -17.05 11.98
CA LEU A 45 -4.99 -16.84 13.41
C LEU A 45 -5.86 -17.95 14.02
N ALA A 46 -6.86 -18.44 13.29
CA ALA A 46 -7.75 -19.50 13.75
C ALA A 46 -7.04 -20.84 13.99
N ARG A 47 -5.91 -21.09 13.31
CA ARG A 47 -5.07 -22.28 13.56
C ARG A 47 -4.44 -22.27 14.96
N TRP A 48 -4.27 -21.11 15.56
CA TRP A 48 -3.69 -20.96 16.88
C TRP A 48 -4.79 -20.87 17.92
N LYS A 49 -4.76 -21.78 18.89
CA LYS A 49 -5.67 -21.72 20.03
C LYS A 49 -5.19 -20.63 20.98
N SER A 50 -5.73 -19.42 20.83
CA SER A 50 -5.41 -18.24 21.67
C SER A 50 -5.48 -18.53 23.17
N GLN A 51 -6.37 -19.44 23.59
CA GLN A 51 -6.57 -19.87 24.98
C GLN A 51 -5.29 -20.41 25.65
N TYR A 52 -4.36 -21.01 24.88
CA TYR A 52 -3.10 -21.54 25.41
C TYR A 52 -1.92 -20.57 25.25
N LEU A 53 -2.16 -19.39 24.69
CA LEU A 53 -1.13 -18.37 24.48
C LEU A 53 -1.23 -17.28 25.56
N SER A 54 -0.07 -16.90 26.10
CA SER A 54 0.05 -15.72 26.94
C SER A 54 -0.32 -14.45 26.16
N MET A 55 -0.62 -13.36 26.87
CA MET A 55 -0.97 -12.08 26.25
C MET A 55 0.12 -11.60 25.27
N GLY A 56 1.39 -11.72 25.68
CA GLY A 56 2.55 -11.42 24.81
C GLY A 56 2.63 -12.33 23.60
N GLY A 57 2.40 -13.64 23.76
CA GLY A 57 2.38 -14.59 22.64
C GLY A 57 1.28 -14.27 21.62
N ARG A 58 0.09 -13.86 22.07
CA ARG A 58 -1.00 -13.42 21.19
C ARG A 58 -0.63 -12.17 20.41
N LEU A 59 -0.02 -11.18 21.08
CA LEU A 59 0.43 -9.93 20.45
C LEU A 59 1.50 -10.20 19.39
N THR A 60 2.51 -11.01 19.72
CA THR A 60 3.59 -11.38 18.78
C THR A 60 3.02 -12.08 17.55
N LEU A 61 2.06 -13.00 17.74
CA LEU A 61 1.43 -13.70 16.62
C LEU A 61 0.57 -12.77 15.75
N ILE A 62 -0.18 -11.86 16.37
CA ILE A 62 -0.95 -10.82 15.66
C ILE A 62 -0.01 -9.98 14.79
N ASN A 63 1.09 -9.49 15.36
CA ASN A 63 2.06 -8.69 14.63
C ASN A 63 2.69 -9.50 13.50
N TYR A 64 3.10 -10.75 13.74
CA TYR A 64 3.68 -11.62 12.71
C TYR A 64 2.73 -11.85 11.52
N VAL A 65 1.45 -12.14 11.76
CA VAL A 65 0.48 -12.41 10.69
C VAL A 65 0.10 -11.13 9.95
N LEU A 66 -0.20 -10.06 10.68
CA LEU A 66 -0.75 -8.83 10.12
C LEU A 66 0.30 -7.82 9.67
N ASP A 67 1.57 -7.98 10.04
CA ASP A 67 2.67 -7.24 9.42
C ASP A 67 3.21 -7.95 8.17
N ALA A 68 2.99 -9.25 7.99
CA ALA A 68 3.49 -9.95 6.81
C ALA A 68 2.46 -10.00 5.67
N LEU A 69 1.24 -10.45 5.95
CA LEU A 69 0.25 -10.77 4.91
C LEU A 69 -0.31 -9.54 4.17
N PRO A 70 -0.75 -8.45 4.84
CA PRO A 70 -1.30 -7.30 4.13
C PRO A 70 -0.23 -6.35 3.61
N THR A 71 1.03 -6.48 4.00
CA THR A 71 2.09 -5.48 3.70
C THR A 71 2.30 -5.24 2.23
N TYR A 72 2.32 -6.30 1.41
CA TYR A 72 2.43 -6.16 -0.05
C TYR A 72 1.25 -5.38 -0.65
N MET A 73 0.03 -5.62 -0.18
CA MET A 73 -1.15 -4.87 -0.64
C MET A 73 -1.14 -3.43 -0.13
N MET A 74 -0.71 -3.20 1.11
CA MET A 74 -0.62 -1.87 1.73
C MET A 74 0.43 -0.98 1.08
N SER A 75 1.53 -1.56 0.57
CA SER A 75 2.57 -0.82 -0.14
C SER A 75 2.14 -0.39 -1.54
N LEU A 76 1.17 -1.07 -2.16
CA LEU A 76 0.70 -0.78 -3.51
C LEU A 76 -0.58 0.06 -3.53
N PHE A 77 -1.51 -0.20 -2.60
CA PHE A 77 -2.83 0.42 -2.59
C PHE A 77 -3.16 1.03 -1.21
N PRO A 78 -3.93 2.13 -1.18
CA PRO A 78 -4.49 2.64 0.06
C PRO A 78 -5.46 1.61 0.64
N ILE A 79 -5.29 1.31 1.93
CA ILE A 79 -6.20 0.40 2.63
C ILE A 79 -7.55 1.10 2.89
N PRO A 80 -8.69 0.53 2.43
CA PRO A 80 -10.00 1.12 2.67
C PRO A 80 -10.35 1.11 4.17
N PRO A 81 -11.07 2.11 4.70
CA PRO A 81 -11.41 2.20 6.12
C PRO A 81 -12.23 0.99 6.61
N GLY A 82 -13.11 0.43 5.77
CA GLY A 82 -13.86 -0.78 6.10
C GLY A 82 -12.96 -2.01 6.33
N ILE A 83 -11.85 -2.11 5.60
CA ILE A 83 -10.88 -3.20 5.75
C ILE A 83 -10.08 -3.04 7.04
N ILE A 84 -9.68 -1.80 7.37
CA ILE A 84 -9.02 -1.47 8.64
C ILE A 84 -9.89 -1.93 9.82
N ASN A 85 -11.16 -1.53 9.82
CA ASN A 85 -12.11 -1.88 10.88
C ASN A 85 -12.30 -3.40 11.03
N ARG A 86 -12.33 -4.14 9.91
CA ARG A 86 -12.41 -5.60 9.93
C ARG A 86 -11.15 -6.22 10.52
N LEU A 87 -9.97 -5.82 10.06
CA LEU A 87 -8.69 -6.33 10.56
C LEU A 87 -8.50 -6.00 12.05
N ASP A 88 -8.85 -4.79 12.49
CA ASP A 88 -8.78 -4.41 13.91
C ASP A 88 -9.80 -5.16 14.76
N SER A 89 -10.95 -5.56 14.20
CA SER A 89 -11.91 -6.43 14.88
C SER A 89 -11.36 -7.85 15.04
N ILE A 90 -10.68 -8.39 14.04
CA ILE A 90 -10.01 -9.70 14.11
C ILE A 90 -8.89 -9.66 15.17
N ARG A 91 -8.06 -8.61 15.16
CA ARG A 91 -7.01 -8.37 16.18
C ARG A 91 -7.59 -8.39 17.58
N ARG A 92 -8.62 -7.57 17.83
CA ARG A 92 -9.27 -7.45 19.14
C ARG A 92 -9.90 -8.77 19.59
N LYS A 93 -10.59 -9.48 18.69
CA LYS A 93 -11.22 -10.77 19.01
C LYS A 93 -10.19 -11.81 19.41
N PHE A 94 -9.06 -11.90 18.70
CA PHE A 94 -8.00 -12.87 19.01
C PHE A 94 -7.24 -12.52 20.29
N LEU A 95 -6.91 -11.24 20.46
CA LEU A 95 -6.13 -10.75 21.60
C LEU A 95 -6.88 -10.93 22.92
N TRP A 96 -8.15 -10.51 22.96
CA TRP A 96 -8.98 -10.50 24.18
C TRP A 96 -9.79 -11.78 24.39
N GLN A 97 -9.53 -12.84 23.61
CA GLN A 97 -10.29 -14.08 23.74
C GLN A 97 -10.16 -14.66 25.15
N GLY A 98 -11.26 -14.68 25.90
CA GLY A 98 -11.32 -15.20 27.27
C GLY A 98 -10.76 -14.27 28.35
N ASN A 99 -10.43 -13.01 28.05
CA ASN A 99 -9.97 -12.04 29.04
C ASN A 99 -10.96 -10.85 29.16
N LYS A 100 -11.32 -10.47 30.38
CA LYS A 100 -12.24 -9.36 30.66
C LYS A 100 -11.50 -8.03 30.82
N ASP A 101 -10.24 -8.07 31.26
CA ASP A 101 -9.44 -6.89 31.50
C ASP A 101 -8.81 -6.41 30.19
N ARG A 102 -9.28 -5.25 29.71
CA ARG A 102 -8.80 -4.61 28.49
C ARG A 102 -7.73 -3.59 28.83
N PHE A 103 -6.47 -4.00 28.72
CA PHE A 103 -5.35 -3.07 28.78
C PHE A 103 -5.27 -2.26 27.48
N GLU A 104 -5.33 -0.93 27.60
CA GLU A 104 -4.99 -0.02 26.50
C GLU A 104 -3.47 0.14 26.39
N GLY A 105 -2.95 0.48 25.20
CA GLY A 105 -1.52 0.81 25.04
C GLY A 105 -0.57 -0.35 24.70
N LEU A 106 -1.05 -1.48 24.19
CA LEU A 106 -0.24 -2.66 23.84
C LEU A 106 0.71 -2.49 22.62
N GLY A 107 0.89 -1.27 22.10
CA GLY A 107 1.78 -1.01 20.97
C GLY A 107 1.34 -1.60 19.63
N ILE A 108 0.03 -1.89 19.46
CA ILE A 108 -0.50 -2.38 18.18
C ILE A 108 -0.40 -1.25 17.15
N LYS A 109 0.26 -1.54 16.02
CA LYS A 109 0.45 -0.57 14.94
C LYS A 109 -0.86 -0.14 14.32
N ASN A 110 -1.01 1.16 14.10
CA ASN A 110 -2.10 1.73 13.33
C ASN A 110 -1.93 1.39 11.84
N LEU A 111 -2.83 0.57 11.30
CA LEU A 111 -2.79 0.10 9.90
C LEU A 111 -2.84 1.24 8.88
N LYS A 112 -3.56 2.33 9.18
CA LYS A 112 -3.64 3.50 8.30
C LYS A 112 -2.27 4.16 8.16
N ASN A 113 -1.58 4.35 9.28
CA ASN A 113 -0.26 4.98 9.31
C ASN A 113 0.81 4.06 8.70
N GLN A 114 0.76 2.76 9.01
CA GLN A 114 1.65 1.77 8.40
C GLN A 114 1.49 1.73 6.87
N SER A 115 0.25 1.70 6.38
CA SER A 115 -0.04 1.72 4.95
C SER A 115 0.46 3.00 4.27
N LYS A 116 0.29 4.16 4.90
CA LYS A 116 0.88 5.42 4.41
C LYS A 116 2.41 5.35 4.35
N ALA A 117 3.06 4.94 5.43
CA ALA A 117 4.51 4.85 5.53
C ALA A 117 5.09 3.93 4.44
N LEU A 118 4.50 2.75 4.22
CA LEU A 118 4.93 1.83 3.17
C LEU A 118 4.85 2.44 1.76
N ARG A 119 3.87 3.30 1.50
CA ARG A 119 3.80 4.03 0.24
C ARG A 119 4.82 5.16 0.15
N MET A 120 5.12 5.83 1.26
CA MET A 120 6.18 6.85 1.32
C MET A 120 7.57 6.28 1.04
N ILE A 121 7.82 5.00 1.36
CA ILE A 121 9.06 4.32 0.98
C ILE A 121 9.27 4.36 -0.54
N TRP A 122 8.22 4.22 -1.35
CA TRP A 122 8.36 4.35 -2.82
C TRP A 122 8.73 5.76 -3.26
N LEU A 123 8.32 6.79 -2.52
CA LEU A 123 8.73 8.18 -2.78
C LEU A 123 10.20 8.40 -2.44
N TRP A 124 10.64 7.80 -1.35
CA TRP A 124 12.04 7.77 -0.96
C TRP A 124 12.92 7.07 -2.02
N GLU A 125 12.53 5.87 -2.44
CA GLU A 125 13.23 5.12 -3.49
C GLU A 125 13.27 5.89 -4.80
N TYR A 126 12.16 6.51 -5.21
CA TYR A 126 12.13 7.37 -6.40
C TYR A 126 13.16 8.51 -6.32
N SER A 127 13.28 9.13 -5.15
CA SER A 127 14.15 10.30 -4.95
C SER A 127 15.63 9.93 -5.05
N ASN A 128 15.99 8.74 -4.54
CA ASN A 128 17.36 8.24 -4.50
C ASN A 128 17.77 7.51 -5.79
N GLU A 129 16.94 6.62 -6.31
CA GLU A 129 17.29 5.71 -7.40
C GLU A 129 16.94 6.25 -8.79
N ASN A 130 17.66 7.28 -9.24
CA ASN A 130 17.35 7.95 -10.52
C ASN A 130 17.56 7.08 -11.78
N ARG A 131 18.22 5.92 -11.65
CA ARG A 131 18.63 5.06 -12.79
C ARG A 131 17.75 3.82 -12.99
N SER A 132 16.80 3.55 -12.11
CA SER A 132 15.94 2.38 -12.23
C SER A 132 14.97 2.51 -13.40
N LEU A 133 14.63 1.39 -14.05
CA LEU A 133 13.74 1.39 -15.21
C LEU A 133 12.34 1.93 -14.89
N TRP A 134 11.82 1.63 -13.71
CA TRP A 134 10.50 2.09 -13.30
C TRP A 134 10.48 3.62 -13.10
N VAL A 135 11.54 4.22 -12.55
CA VAL A 135 11.68 5.68 -12.46
C VAL A 135 11.69 6.33 -13.84
N ARG A 136 12.45 5.76 -14.78
CA ARG A 136 12.50 6.24 -16.18
C ARG A 136 11.13 6.20 -16.85
N VAL A 137 10.38 5.11 -16.67
CA VAL A 137 9.01 4.97 -17.20
C VAL A 137 8.07 6.00 -16.58
N LEU A 138 8.17 6.24 -15.27
CA LEU A 138 7.35 7.25 -14.58
C LEU A 138 7.65 8.67 -15.07
N LYS A 139 8.94 9.02 -15.22
CA LYS A 139 9.37 10.31 -15.76
C LYS A 139 8.85 10.54 -17.18
N ALA A 140 8.97 9.52 -18.04
CA ALA A 140 8.48 9.59 -19.42
C ALA A 140 6.94 9.69 -19.49
N LYS A 141 6.22 9.05 -18.56
CA LYS A 141 4.76 9.00 -18.57
C LYS A 141 4.09 10.25 -17.97
N TYR A 142 4.64 10.77 -16.88
CA TYR A 142 3.97 11.79 -16.06
C TYR A 142 4.66 13.15 -16.09
N GLU A 143 5.82 13.27 -16.73
CA GLU A 143 6.67 14.47 -16.78
C GLU A 143 7.14 14.96 -15.40
N GLU A 144 8.33 15.55 -15.38
CA GLU A 144 8.95 16.07 -14.16
C GLU A 144 8.63 17.58 -14.04
N ASN A 145 8.12 18.02 -12.88
CA ASN A 145 7.76 19.44 -12.66
C ASN A 145 8.95 20.24 -12.13
N ASP A 146 9.74 19.60 -11.26
CA ASP A 146 11.01 20.04 -10.70
C ASP A 146 11.93 18.82 -10.62
N ASN A 147 13.26 18.96 -10.73
CA ASN A 147 14.27 17.88 -10.93
C ASN A 147 14.24 16.66 -9.98
N TRP A 148 13.34 16.64 -9.00
CA TRP A 148 13.11 15.55 -8.07
C TRP A 148 11.63 15.21 -7.83
N MET A 149 10.67 15.89 -8.47
CA MET A 149 9.23 15.74 -8.26
C MET A 149 8.46 15.56 -9.58
N ILE A 150 7.66 14.50 -9.64
CA ILE A 150 6.73 14.24 -10.77
C ILE A 150 5.54 15.22 -10.70
N LYS A 151 5.04 15.65 -11.86
CA LYS A 151 3.79 16.43 -11.94
C LYS A 151 2.61 15.70 -11.30
N GLU A 152 1.60 16.45 -10.90
CA GLU A 152 0.37 15.85 -10.41
C GLU A 152 -0.31 15.04 -11.51
N VAL A 153 -0.79 13.84 -11.16
CA VAL A 153 -1.45 12.94 -12.10
C VAL A 153 -2.89 13.41 -12.33
N THR A 154 -3.07 14.30 -13.29
CA THR A 154 -4.36 14.89 -13.70
C THR A 154 -5.16 14.01 -14.66
N THR A 155 -4.63 12.85 -15.06
CA THR A 155 -5.29 11.99 -16.05
C THR A 155 -6.71 11.59 -15.60
N PRO A 156 -7.74 11.81 -16.44
CA PRO A 156 -9.14 11.53 -16.10
C PRO A 156 -9.47 10.03 -16.05
N TYR A 157 -8.64 9.19 -16.68
CA TYR A 157 -8.85 7.74 -16.75
C TYR A 157 -7.89 6.97 -15.84
N GLY A 158 -8.47 6.16 -14.94
CA GLY A 158 -7.77 5.17 -14.13
C GLY A 158 -7.28 5.67 -12.78
N VAL A 159 -7.51 4.85 -11.75
CA VAL A 159 -6.90 5.01 -10.43
C VAL A 159 -5.49 4.40 -10.50
N SER A 160 -4.52 5.16 -11.02
CA SER A 160 -3.15 4.64 -11.14
C SER A 160 -2.53 4.46 -9.76
N LEU A 161 -1.80 3.37 -9.58
CA LEU A 161 -1.03 3.10 -8.36
C LEU A 161 -0.15 4.32 -8.00
N TRP A 162 0.51 4.88 -9.00
CA TRP A 162 1.36 6.06 -8.82
C TRP A 162 0.58 7.30 -8.38
N LYS A 163 -0.66 7.50 -8.84
CA LYS A 163 -1.53 8.59 -8.36
C LYS A 163 -1.78 8.48 -6.85
N SER A 164 -2.02 7.26 -6.35
CA SER A 164 -2.23 7.03 -4.90
C SER A 164 -0.98 7.26 -4.05
N ILE A 165 0.20 7.00 -4.62
CA ILE A 165 1.51 7.24 -3.99
C ILE A 165 1.85 8.73 -4.04
N ARG A 166 1.65 9.39 -5.19
CA ARG A 166 1.98 10.80 -5.45
C ARG A 166 1.19 11.78 -4.58
N ILE A 167 -0.03 11.44 -4.15
CA ILE A 167 -0.82 12.24 -3.21
C ILE A 167 -0.10 12.41 -1.87
N LEU A 168 0.73 11.44 -1.45
CA LEU A 168 1.48 11.50 -0.19
C LEU A 168 2.73 12.39 -0.27
N TRP A 169 3.06 12.95 -1.43
CA TRP A 169 4.29 13.71 -1.63
C TRP A 169 4.38 14.95 -0.75
N ASN A 170 3.28 15.67 -0.54
CA ASN A 170 3.28 16.87 0.29
C ASN A 170 3.59 16.52 1.76
N GLU A 171 2.98 15.44 2.27
CA GLU A 171 3.25 14.90 3.60
C GLU A 171 4.69 14.36 3.71
N PHE A 172 5.20 13.75 2.63
CA PHE A 172 6.59 13.28 2.55
C PHE A 172 7.59 14.43 2.57
N LYS A 173 7.39 15.48 1.76
CA LYS A 173 8.29 16.65 1.65
C LYS A 173 8.52 17.32 3.00
N VAL A 174 7.46 17.50 3.79
CA VAL A 174 7.52 18.09 5.14
C VAL A 174 8.35 17.25 6.11
N ASN A 175 8.40 15.93 5.91
CA ASN A 175 9.09 14.98 6.80
C ASN A 175 10.46 14.55 6.26
N THR A 176 10.98 15.18 5.21
CA THR A 176 12.28 14.83 4.60
C THR A 176 13.24 16.01 4.57
N ILE A 177 14.52 15.70 4.74
CA ILE A 177 15.62 16.66 4.63
C ILE A 177 16.42 16.31 3.38
N VAL A 178 16.61 17.29 2.50
CA VAL A 178 17.43 17.14 1.30
C VAL A 178 18.86 17.55 1.65
N LYS A 179 19.81 16.62 1.51
CA LYS A 179 21.24 16.93 1.60
C LYS A 179 21.78 17.21 0.19
N VAL A 180 22.17 18.45 -0.06
CA VAL A 180 22.74 18.85 -1.34
C VAL A 180 24.17 18.30 -1.45
N ALA A 181 24.43 17.52 -2.48
CA ALA A 181 25.77 17.01 -2.80
C ALA A 181 26.34 17.73 -4.03
N ASP A 182 26.02 17.25 -5.22
CA ASP A 182 26.54 17.71 -6.52
C ASP A 182 25.68 18.80 -7.19
N GLY A 183 24.53 19.16 -6.61
CA GLY A 183 23.66 20.25 -7.08
C GLY A 183 22.86 19.95 -8.35
N VAL A 184 23.02 18.79 -8.98
CA VAL A 184 22.37 18.43 -10.26
C VAL A 184 20.83 18.44 -10.17
N LYS A 185 20.29 18.11 -8.99
CA LYS A 185 18.84 18.06 -8.73
C LYS A 185 18.31 19.24 -7.91
N THR A 186 19.18 20.16 -7.49
CA THR A 186 18.81 21.24 -6.58
C THR A 186 18.79 22.55 -7.35
N VAL A 187 17.62 23.18 -7.44
CA VAL A 187 17.47 24.51 -8.05
C VAL A 187 17.31 25.51 -6.91
N ILE A 188 18.43 26.07 -6.45
CA ILE A 188 18.47 27.04 -5.35
C ILE A 188 17.53 28.23 -5.62
N TRP A 189 17.39 28.61 -6.89
CA TRP A 189 16.61 29.75 -7.36
C TRP A 189 15.09 29.55 -7.36
N LYS A 190 14.60 28.37 -6.94
CA LYS A 190 13.16 28.04 -6.89
C LYS A 190 12.64 27.81 -5.47
N ASP A 191 13.48 27.96 -4.46
CA ASP A 191 13.10 27.87 -3.05
C ASP A 191 12.70 29.27 -2.54
N ASP A 192 11.49 29.73 -2.91
CA ASP A 192 10.79 30.88 -2.30
C ASP A 192 9.75 30.40 -1.27
#